data_AF-A0A9W6X5M8-F1
#
_entry.id   AF-A0A9W6X5M8-F1
#
_cell.length_a   1.000
_cell.length_b   1.000
_cell.length_c   1.000
_cell.angle_alpha   90.00
_cell.angle_beta   90.00
_cell.angle_gamma   90.00
#
_symmetry.space_group_name_H-M   'P 1'
#
loop_
_entity.id
_entity.type
_entity.pdbx_description
1 polymer ?
#
loop_
_entity_poly.entity_id
_entity_poly.type
_entity_poly.pdbx_seq_one_letter_code
_entity_poly.pdbx_strand_id
1 'polypeptide(L)'
;MNVTDPGTEVNPSIALISAAWQDSLTKSNLDWFNHRGYLSYDLDDNLAVLTLNTVPYSVRCLTQDEAEGTELVPLFMSAAISLIYDNNPAFMVWDFDAITYEVLDYTVYGSNISSASQSLGWQPLFKASTEYAVSSLRTSELNAFVNRAASNPALLEQYYYNSKARSYRQSSCQDAACQAKWLCTMQWFTTSEDFQACVSELEAARSTVATSC
;
A
#
# COMPACT_ATOMS: atom_id res chain seq x y z
N MET A 1 4.97 -1.25 25.55
CA MET A 1 3.67 -0.53 25.57
C MET A 1 2.61 -1.60 25.84
N ASN A 2 1.82 -1.49 26.93
CA ASN A 2 0.69 -2.40 27.10
C ASN A 2 -0.40 -1.98 26.12
N VAL A 3 -0.50 -2.71 25.00
CA VAL A 3 -1.52 -2.47 23.97
C VAL A 3 -2.90 -2.78 24.53
N THR A 4 -3.01 -3.75 25.44
CA THR A 4 -4.24 -4.10 26.14
C THR A 4 -4.00 -4.00 27.64
N ASP A 5 -4.94 -3.40 28.38
CA ASP A 5 -4.91 -3.36 29.83
C ASP A 5 -5.25 -4.75 30.40
N PRO A 6 -4.41 -5.36 31.25
CA PRO A 6 -4.61 -6.74 31.70
C PRO A 6 -5.73 -6.91 32.73
N GLY A 7 -6.26 -5.82 33.32
CA GLY A 7 -7.36 -5.89 34.29
C GLY A 7 -8.74 -5.72 33.64
N THR A 8 -8.80 -4.97 32.54
CA THR A 8 -10.04 -4.66 31.81
C THR A 8 -10.12 -5.37 30.46
N GLU A 9 -9.01 -5.93 29.99
CA GLU A 9 -8.83 -6.48 28.64
C GLU A 9 -9.15 -5.46 27.53
N VAL A 10 -9.15 -4.15 27.83
CA VAL A 10 -9.43 -3.08 26.87
C VAL A 10 -8.15 -2.39 26.45
N ASN A 11 -8.04 -2.02 25.18
CA ASN A 11 -7.00 -1.12 24.70
C ASN A 11 -7.42 0.34 24.99
N PRO A 12 -6.78 1.04 25.94
CA PRO A 12 -7.19 2.39 26.34
C PRO A 12 -7.01 3.43 25.24
N SER A 13 -6.09 3.23 24.29
CA SER A 13 -5.91 4.14 23.15
C SER A 13 -7.00 3.94 22.09
N ILE A 14 -7.44 2.70 21.89
CA ILE A 14 -8.56 2.40 20.98
C ILE A 14 -9.88 2.90 21.57
N ALA A 15 -10.10 2.74 22.87
CA ALA A 15 -11.28 3.24 23.56
C ALA A 15 -11.55 4.74 23.31
N LEU A 16 -10.49 5.55 23.11
CA LEU A 16 -10.60 6.98 22.79
C LEU A 16 -11.22 7.26 21.42
N ILE A 17 -11.08 6.34 20.46
CA ILE A 17 -11.61 6.50 19.09
C ILE A 17 -12.90 5.73 18.88
N SER A 18 -13.26 4.80 19.76
CA SER A 18 -14.41 3.89 19.60
C SER A 18 -15.75 4.60 19.39
N ALA A 19 -15.92 5.78 20.00
CA ALA A 19 -17.12 6.59 19.80
C ALA A 19 -17.35 6.96 18.33
N ALA A 20 -16.29 7.19 17.56
CA ALA A 20 -16.39 7.51 16.13
C ALA A 20 -16.85 6.32 15.27
N TRP A 21 -16.83 5.09 15.82
CA TRP A 21 -17.18 3.87 15.11
C TRP A 21 -18.53 3.28 15.54
N GLN A 22 -19.22 3.89 16.50
CA GLN A 22 -20.49 3.37 17.05
C GLN A 22 -21.60 3.24 15.99
N ASP A 23 -21.64 4.14 15.02
CA ASP A 23 -22.65 4.13 13.96
C ASP A 23 -22.28 3.16 12.81
N SER A 24 -21.01 2.76 12.73
CA SER A 24 -20.48 1.91 11.65
C SER A 24 -20.32 0.45 12.05
N LEU A 25 -20.24 0.15 13.35
CA LEU A 25 -20.00 -1.19 13.88
C LEU A 25 -21.17 -1.65 14.75
N THR A 26 -21.52 -2.93 14.65
CA THR A 26 -22.43 -3.54 15.63
C THR A 26 -21.82 -3.49 17.04
N LYS A 27 -22.66 -3.53 18.08
CA LYS A 27 -22.18 -3.52 19.46
C LYS A 27 -21.14 -4.62 19.74
N SER A 28 -21.39 -5.84 19.25
CA SER A 28 -20.46 -6.96 19.42
C SER A 28 -19.13 -6.73 18.71
N ASN A 29 -19.14 -6.14 17.51
CA ASN A 29 -17.92 -5.82 16.77
C ASN A 29 -17.12 -4.71 17.47
N LEU A 30 -17.81 -3.70 17.99
CA LEU A 30 -17.19 -2.62 18.74
C LEU A 30 -16.56 -3.12 20.04
N ASP A 31 -17.21 -4.02 20.76
CA ASP A 31 -16.66 -4.65 21.98
C ASP A 31 -15.37 -5.43 21.66
N TRP A 32 -15.37 -6.21 20.58
CA TRP A 32 -14.17 -6.92 20.12
C TRP A 32 -13.05 -5.96 19.70
N PHE A 33 -13.37 -4.91 18.95
CA PHE A 33 -12.42 -3.89 18.55
C PHE A 33 -11.78 -3.21 19.77
N ASN A 34 -12.57 -2.90 20.79
CA ASN A 34 -12.09 -2.31 22.04
C ASN A 34 -11.14 -3.23 22.81
N HIS A 35 -11.41 -4.54 22.81
CA HIS A 35 -10.56 -5.49 23.52
C HIS A 35 -9.24 -5.78 22.80
N ARG A 36 -9.32 -5.97 21.49
CA ARG A 36 -8.23 -6.56 20.70
C ARG A 36 -7.47 -5.54 19.86
N GLY A 37 -8.08 -4.40 19.58
CA GLY A 37 -7.58 -3.40 18.62
C GLY A 37 -7.68 -3.84 17.16
N TYR A 38 -8.14 -5.06 16.88
CA TYR A 38 -8.41 -5.60 15.55
C TYR A 38 -9.86 -6.09 15.48
N LEU A 39 -10.39 -6.25 14.26
CA LEU A 39 -11.78 -6.60 14.02
C LEU A 39 -11.87 -7.65 12.91
N SER A 40 -12.75 -8.63 13.07
CA SER A 40 -13.14 -9.56 12.01
C SER A 40 -14.66 -9.68 12.01
N TYR A 41 -15.30 -9.57 10.85
CA TYR A 41 -16.74 -9.75 10.69
C TYR A 41 -17.11 -10.13 9.27
N ASP A 42 -18.21 -10.84 9.11
CA ASP A 42 -18.80 -11.12 7.81
C ASP A 42 -19.54 -9.87 7.33
N LEU A 43 -19.17 -9.36 6.15
CA LEU A 43 -19.86 -8.26 5.48
C LEU A 43 -21.16 -8.77 4.83
N ASP A 44 -21.11 -9.99 4.26
CA ASP A 44 -22.23 -10.77 3.76
C ASP A 44 -21.88 -12.27 3.78
N ASP A 45 -22.70 -13.10 3.12
CA ASP A 45 -22.51 -14.57 3.08
C ASP A 45 -21.23 -15.01 2.34
N ASN A 46 -20.57 -14.13 1.58
CA ASN A 46 -19.44 -14.45 0.71
C ASN A 46 -18.15 -13.67 1.03
N LEU A 47 -18.21 -12.64 1.88
CA LEU A 47 -17.05 -11.81 2.24
C LEU A 47 -16.92 -11.61 3.75
N ALA A 48 -15.74 -11.97 4.28
CA ALA A 48 -15.31 -11.58 5.61
C ALA A 48 -14.28 -10.44 5.52
N VAL A 49 -14.42 -9.43 6.39
CA VAL A 49 -13.51 -8.30 6.52
C VAL A 49 -12.66 -8.47 7.78
N LEU A 50 -11.34 -8.50 7.61
CA LEU A 50 -10.35 -8.52 8.68
C LEU A 50 -9.60 -7.19 8.72
N THR A 51 -9.80 -6.41 9.79
CA THR A 51 -9.06 -5.18 10.09
C THR A 51 -8.01 -5.47 11.14
N LEU A 52 -6.73 -5.43 10.76
CA LEU A 52 -5.61 -5.73 11.63
C LEU A 52 -5.03 -4.48 12.31
N ASN A 53 -4.63 -4.60 13.57
CA ASN A 53 -3.77 -3.61 14.21
C ASN A 53 -2.30 -3.95 13.92
N THR A 54 -1.71 -3.27 12.94
CA THR A 54 -0.32 -3.51 12.55
C THR A 54 0.70 -2.75 13.41
N VAL A 55 0.26 -1.86 14.31
CA VAL A 55 1.16 -1.05 15.17
C VAL A 55 2.10 -1.90 16.03
N PRO A 56 1.65 -2.98 16.70
CA PRO A 56 2.52 -3.83 17.51
C PRO A 56 3.65 -4.50 16.72
N TYR A 57 3.46 -4.67 15.41
CA TYR A 57 4.42 -5.31 14.50
C TYR A 57 5.37 -4.32 13.82
N SER A 58 5.19 -3.01 14.04
CA SER A 58 6.15 -2.03 13.54
C SER A 58 7.53 -2.27 14.17
N VAL A 59 8.60 -2.13 13.39
CA VAL A 59 10.01 -2.44 13.73
C VAL A 59 10.50 -1.80 15.04
N ARG A 60 9.77 -0.82 15.58
CA ARG A 60 10.01 -0.23 16.89
C ARG A 60 9.59 -1.15 18.06
N CYS A 61 8.96 -2.30 17.81
CA CYS A 61 8.32 -3.08 18.86
C CYS A 61 8.56 -4.59 18.87
N LEU A 62 9.15 -5.26 17.86
CA LEU A 62 9.38 -6.72 17.92
C LEU A 62 10.57 -7.25 17.09
N THR A 63 11.10 -8.40 17.52
CA THR A 63 11.85 -9.42 16.76
C THR A 63 10.85 -10.32 16.00
N GLN A 64 11.02 -10.53 14.70
CA GLN A 64 10.08 -11.31 13.88
C GLN A 64 10.46 -12.80 13.86
N ASP A 65 9.44 -13.66 13.99
CA ASP A 65 9.51 -15.08 13.61
C ASP A 65 8.99 -15.23 12.16
N GLU A 66 9.61 -16.13 11.41
CA GLU A 66 9.35 -16.39 9.99
C GLU A 66 8.02 -17.14 9.79
N ALA A 67 7.20 -16.66 8.84
CA ALA A 67 6.04 -17.41 8.35
C ALA A 67 6.42 -18.11 7.02
N GLU A 68 6.51 -19.43 7.02
CA GLU A 68 6.72 -20.22 5.80
C GLU A 68 5.41 -20.42 5.02
N GLY A 69 5.51 -20.34 3.68
CA GLY A 69 4.70 -21.18 2.79
C GLY A 69 3.30 -20.70 2.41
N THR A 70 3.14 -19.44 1.98
CA THR A 70 1.92 -19.01 1.27
C THR A 70 2.23 -18.46 -0.11
N GLU A 71 1.35 -18.78 -1.07
CA GLU A 71 1.31 -18.10 -2.36
C GLU A 71 1.13 -16.61 -2.10
N LEU A 72 2.10 -15.81 -2.55
CA LEU A 72 2.11 -14.38 -2.31
C LEU A 72 0.92 -13.74 -3.03
N VAL A 73 -0.01 -13.21 -2.24
CA VAL A 73 -1.16 -12.47 -2.74
C VAL A 73 -0.76 -11.02 -3.05
N PRO A 74 -1.46 -10.33 -3.97
CA PRO A 74 -1.20 -8.91 -4.20
C PRO A 74 -1.53 -8.09 -2.94
N LEU A 75 -0.58 -7.24 -2.52
CA LEU A 75 -0.82 -6.20 -1.53
C LEU A 75 -0.93 -4.85 -2.23
N PHE A 76 -2.01 -4.14 -1.97
CA PHE A 76 -2.21 -2.80 -2.51
C PHE A 76 -2.05 -1.73 -1.45
N MET A 77 -1.22 -0.73 -1.75
CA MET A 77 -1.05 0.46 -0.91
C MET A 77 -1.82 1.63 -1.53
N SER A 78 -2.70 2.25 -0.75
CA SER A 78 -3.46 3.41 -1.17
C SER A 78 -2.67 4.70 -0.97
N ALA A 79 -2.97 5.72 -1.79
CA ALA A 79 -2.38 7.04 -1.65
C ALA A 79 -2.93 7.77 -0.40
N ALA A 80 -2.14 8.69 0.13
CA ALA A 80 -2.53 9.51 1.28
C ALA A 80 -3.22 10.81 0.85
N ILE A 81 -4.18 11.25 1.65
CA ILE A 81 -4.74 12.62 1.55
C ILE A 81 -3.73 13.65 2.08
N SER A 82 -2.87 13.25 3.03
CA SER A 82 -1.84 14.11 3.60
C SER A 82 -0.79 14.51 2.57
N LEU A 83 -0.21 15.70 2.72
CA LEU A 83 0.85 16.25 1.85
C LEU A 83 2.26 15.90 2.33
N ILE A 84 2.36 15.17 3.43
CA ILE A 84 3.65 14.76 4.00
C ILE A 84 4.33 13.85 2.98
N TYR A 85 5.60 14.14 2.66
CA TYR A 85 6.41 13.49 1.61
C TYR A 85 6.10 13.91 0.17
N ASP A 86 5.62 15.15 -0.01
CA ASP A 86 5.52 15.83 -1.31
C ASP A 86 4.58 15.14 -2.32
N ASN A 87 3.64 14.30 -1.87
CA ASN A 87 2.58 13.77 -2.72
C ASN A 87 1.42 14.78 -2.86
N ASN A 88 0.66 14.64 -3.94
CA ASN A 88 -0.65 15.27 -4.01
C ASN A 88 -1.65 14.53 -3.11
N PRO A 89 -2.67 15.22 -2.57
CA PRO A 89 -3.76 14.57 -1.87
C PRO A 89 -4.50 13.64 -2.83
N ALA A 90 -4.63 12.37 -2.44
CA ALA A 90 -5.24 11.34 -3.28
C ALA A 90 -6.00 10.30 -2.45
N PHE A 91 -6.95 9.64 -3.10
CA PHE A 91 -7.64 8.45 -2.61
C PHE A 91 -7.83 7.47 -3.78
N MET A 92 -8.18 6.22 -3.45
CA MET A 92 -8.34 5.16 -4.44
C MET A 92 -9.76 4.60 -4.38
N VAL A 93 -10.35 4.36 -5.54
CA VAL A 93 -11.65 3.68 -5.70
C VAL A 93 -11.40 2.35 -6.38
N TRP A 94 -11.94 1.28 -5.78
CA TRP A 94 -11.77 -0.10 -6.23
C TRP A 94 -13.00 -0.55 -7.02
N ASP A 95 -12.75 -1.12 -8.20
CA ASP A 95 -13.75 -1.86 -8.96
C ASP A 95 -13.63 -3.34 -8.55
N PHE A 96 -14.71 -3.97 -8.12
CA PHE A 96 -14.72 -5.39 -7.74
C PHE A 96 -15.97 -6.10 -8.26
N ASP A 97 -15.90 -7.42 -8.43
CA ASP A 97 -17.04 -8.25 -8.76
C ASP A 97 -17.92 -8.46 -7.52
N ALA A 98 -19.19 -8.07 -7.59
CA ALA A 98 -20.08 -8.09 -6.42
C ALA A 98 -20.53 -9.50 -5.98
N ILE A 99 -20.17 -10.55 -6.73
CA ILE A 99 -20.49 -11.94 -6.39
C ILE A 99 -19.24 -12.65 -5.86
N THR A 100 -18.11 -12.51 -6.54
CA THR A 100 -16.86 -13.20 -6.18
C THR A 100 -15.95 -12.38 -5.28
N TYR A 101 -16.22 -11.09 -5.13
CA TYR A 101 -15.37 -10.11 -4.47
C TYR A 101 -13.95 -10.00 -5.05
N GLU A 102 -13.76 -10.48 -6.28
CA GLU A 102 -12.51 -10.30 -7.01
C GLU A 102 -12.29 -8.81 -7.33
N VAL A 103 -11.13 -8.27 -6.98
CA VAL A 103 -10.75 -6.91 -7.36
C VAL A 103 -10.40 -6.88 -8.85
N LEU A 104 -11.17 -6.11 -9.61
CA LEU A 104 -11.08 -6.04 -11.07
C LEU A 104 -10.11 -4.93 -11.53
N ASP A 105 -10.18 -3.77 -10.89
CA ASP A 105 -9.34 -2.60 -11.21
C ASP A 105 -9.34 -1.59 -10.06
N TYR A 106 -8.54 -0.54 -10.18
CA TYR A 106 -8.64 0.64 -9.33
C TYR A 106 -8.42 1.93 -10.09
N THR A 107 -9.09 2.99 -9.65
CA THR A 107 -8.90 4.35 -10.12
C THR A 107 -8.39 5.23 -8.98
N VAL A 108 -7.26 5.90 -9.19
CA VAL A 108 -6.73 6.89 -8.24
C VAL A 108 -7.31 8.25 -8.58
N TYR A 109 -7.95 8.87 -7.60
CA TYR A 109 -8.42 10.25 -7.67
C TYR A 109 -7.50 11.14 -6.88
N GLY A 110 -7.27 12.36 -7.35
CA GLY A 110 -6.41 13.30 -6.66
C GLY A 110 -6.61 14.73 -7.11
N SER A 111 -5.96 15.65 -6.41
CA SER A 111 -5.94 17.07 -6.76
C SER A 111 -4.50 17.54 -6.89
N ASN A 112 -4.16 18.20 -7.99
CA ASN A 112 -2.86 18.84 -8.12
C ASN A 112 -2.86 20.14 -7.31
N ILE A 113 -1.93 20.28 -6.36
CA ILE A 113 -1.89 21.42 -5.46
C ILE A 113 -0.55 22.15 -5.46
N SER A 114 -0.60 23.47 -5.56
CA SER A 114 0.57 24.33 -5.43
C SER A 114 0.75 24.95 -4.05
N SER A 115 -0.29 24.96 -3.22
CA SER A 115 -0.24 25.44 -1.84
C SER A 115 -1.19 24.65 -0.94
N ALA A 116 -0.94 24.68 0.37
CA ALA A 116 -1.76 23.97 1.36
C ALA A 116 -3.18 24.57 1.54
N SER A 117 -3.40 25.81 1.11
CA SER A 117 -4.69 26.53 1.21
C SER A 117 -5.53 26.49 -0.06
N GLN A 118 -5.06 25.80 -1.11
CA GLN A 118 -5.77 25.68 -2.37
C GLN A 118 -7.04 24.83 -2.22
N SER A 119 -8.10 25.21 -2.93
CA SER A 119 -9.28 24.35 -3.09
C SER A 119 -8.91 23.07 -3.86
N LEU A 120 -9.47 21.94 -3.42
CA LEU A 120 -9.19 20.63 -4.01
C LEU A 120 -10.11 20.35 -5.21
N GLY A 121 -9.52 20.30 -6.39
CA GLY A 121 -10.18 19.90 -7.64
C GLY A 121 -10.02 18.40 -7.88
N TRP A 122 -10.77 17.58 -7.13
CA TRP A 122 -10.70 16.12 -7.23
C TRP A 122 -11.08 15.64 -8.62
N GLN A 123 -10.19 14.88 -9.24
CA GLN A 123 -10.38 14.30 -10.57
C GLN A 123 -9.71 12.94 -10.66
N PRO A 124 -10.16 12.05 -11.58
CA PRO A 124 -9.43 10.82 -11.85
C PRO A 124 -8.04 11.16 -12.39
N LEU A 125 -7.01 10.60 -11.76
CA LEU A 125 -5.63 10.70 -12.22
C LEU A 125 -5.33 9.58 -13.20
N PHE A 126 -5.53 8.33 -12.77
CA PHE A 126 -5.28 7.15 -13.61
C PHE A 126 -6.11 5.95 -13.16
N LYS A 127 -6.30 5.01 -14.09
CA LYS A 127 -6.90 3.69 -13.88
C LYS A 127 -5.85 2.62 -14.20
N ALA A 128 -5.68 1.62 -13.34
CA ALA A 128 -4.54 0.72 -13.40
C ALA A 128 -4.46 -0.05 -14.73
N SER A 129 -5.59 -0.59 -15.22
CA SER A 129 -5.64 -1.31 -16.49
C SER A 129 -5.17 -0.50 -17.69
N THR A 130 -5.54 0.79 -17.73
CA THR A 130 -5.17 1.69 -18.83
C THR A 130 -3.74 2.19 -18.69
N GLU A 131 -3.36 2.56 -17.47
CA GLU A 131 -2.06 3.17 -17.17
C GLU A 131 -0.90 2.18 -17.30
N TYR A 132 -1.10 0.94 -16.86
CA TYR A 132 -0.05 -0.09 -16.80
C TYR A 132 -0.24 -1.23 -17.80
N ALA A 133 -1.26 -1.12 -18.66
CA ALA A 133 -1.66 -2.13 -19.64
C ALA A 133 -1.81 -3.53 -19.01
N VAL A 134 -2.42 -3.59 -17.82
CA VAL A 134 -2.74 -4.85 -17.13
C VAL A 134 -4.19 -5.24 -17.41
N SER A 135 -4.44 -6.50 -17.71
CA SER A 135 -5.81 -7.00 -17.99
C SER A 135 -6.54 -7.52 -16.74
N SER A 136 -5.83 -7.69 -15.62
CA SER A 136 -6.39 -8.08 -14.33
C SER A 136 -5.43 -7.68 -13.20
N LEU A 137 -5.93 -7.68 -11.97
CA LEU A 137 -5.11 -7.47 -10.77
C LEU A 137 -4.73 -8.78 -10.07
N ARG A 138 -4.77 -9.91 -10.79
CA ARG A 138 -4.31 -11.22 -10.29
C ARG A 138 -2.79 -11.28 -10.20
N THR A 139 -2.28 -12.13 -9.31
CA THR A 139 -0.84 -12.32 -9.07
C THR A 139 -0.04 -12.55 -10.35
N SER A 140 -0.55 -13.38 -11.27
CA SER A 140 0.16 -13.67 -12.54
C SER A 140 0.35 -12.44 -13.42
N GLU A 141 -0.68 -11.61 -13.58
CA GLU A 141 -0.60 -10.38 -14.39
C GLU A 141 0.25 -9.30 -13.70
N LEU A 142 0.14 -9.19 -12.37
CA LEU A 142 0.98 -8.25 -11.61
C LEU A 142 2.46 -8.65 -11.64
N ASN A 143 2.78 -9.94 -11.55
CA ASN A 143 4.16 -10.43 -11.75
C ASN A 143 4.67 -10.14 -13.18
N ALA A 144 3.80 -10.30 -14.19
CA ALA A 144 4.14 -9.91 -15.56
C ALA A 144 4.42 -8.40 -15.66
N PHE A 145 3.62 -7.56 -14.98
CA PHE A 145 3.88 -6.13 -14.88
C PHE A 145 5.24 -5.82 -14.23
N VAL A 146 5.59 -6.47 -13.12
CA VAL A 146 6.90 -6.29 -12.45
C VAL A 146 8.05 -6.62 -13.40
N ASN A 147 7.94 -7.73 -14.16
CA ASN A 147 8.94 -8.09 -15.17
C ASN A 147 9.05 -7.03 -16.28
N ARG A 148 7.93 -6.46 -16.74
CA ARG A 148 7.94 -5.37 -17.73
C ARG A 148 8.60 -4.12 -17.17
N ALA A 149 8.28 -3.72 -15.93
CA ALA A 149 8.87 -2.56 -15.28
C ALA A 149 10.38 -2.74 -15.05
N ALA A 150 10.85 -3.96 -14.76
CA ALA A 150 12.26 -4.28 -14.63
C ALA A 150 13.06 -3.98 -15.90
N SER A 151 12.50 -4.28 -17.08
CA SER A 151 13.14 -4.05 -18.38
C SER A 151 12.81 -2.70 -19.01
N ASN A 152 11.92 -1.90 -18.41
CA ASN A 152 11.47 -0.62 -18.96
C ASN A 152 11.58 0.51 -17.92
N PRO A 153 12.69 1.26 -17.90
CA PRO A 153 12.92 2.38 -16.99
C PRO A 153 11.81 3.45 -17.03
N ALA A 154 11.22 3.70 -18.19
CA ALA A 154 10.15 4.69 -18.33
C ALA A 154 8.84 4.22 -17.68
N LEU A 155 8.53 2.92 -17.75
CA LEU A 155 7.38 2.34 -17.05
C LEU A 155 7.56 2.39 -15.53
N LEU A 156 8.77 2.11 -15.06
CA LEU A 156 9.11 2.22 -13.63
C LEU A 156 9.03 3.66 -13.13
N GLU A 157 9.52 4.63 -13.91
CA GLU A 157 9.38 6.07 -13.62
C GLU A 157 7.90 6.49 -13.59
N GLN A 158 7.08 5.98 -14.51
CA GLN A 158 5.64 6.23 -14.52
C GLN A 158 4.97 5.69 -13.24
N TYR A 159 5.31 4.47 -12.83
CA TYR A 159 4.82 3.89 -11.59
C TYR A 159 5.25 4.71 -10.36
N TYR A 160 6.51 5.13 -10.32
CA TYR A 160 7.02 6.02 -9.27
C TYR A 160 6.23 7.34 -9.21
N TYR A 161 6.03 8.02 -10.34
CA TYR A 161 5.29 9.28 -10.39
C TYR A 161 3.83 9.11 -9.93
N ASN A 162 3.20 8.01 -10.32
CA ASN A 162 1.85 7.67 -9.90
C ASN A 162 1.75 7.33 -8.40
N SER A 163 2.77 6.69 -7.81
CA SER A 163 2.84 6.44 -6.35
C SER A 163 2.80 7.73 -5.51
N LYS A 164 3.11 8.86 -6.13
CA LYS A 164 3.10 10.20 -5.53
C LYS A 164 1.90 11.03 -5.99
N ALA A 165 0.87 10.37 -6.53
CA ALA A 165 -0.33 11.00 -7.07
C ALA A 165 0.01 12.10 -8.11
N ARG A 166 1.00 11.82 -8.97
CA ARG A 166 1.45 12.73 -10.03
C ARG A 166 1.88 14.10 -9.51
N SER A 167 2.49 14.13 -8.34
CA SER A 167 2.98 15.37 -7.74
C SER A 167 4.19 15.90 -8.48
N TYR A 168 4.10 17.15 -8.95
CA TYR A 168 5.21 17.86 -9.58
C TYR A 168 6.34 18.20 -8.59
N ARG A 169 6.11 18.05 -7.28
CA ARG A 169 7.09 18.32 -6.22
C ARG A 169 8.12 17.19 -6.06
N GLN A 170 7.89 16.06 -6.72
CA GLN A 170 8.81 14.93 -6.70
C GLN A 170 9.93 15.13 -7.71
N SER A 171 11.15 14.80 -7.30
CA SER A 171 12.27 14.62 -8.23
C SER A 171 12.04 13.40 -9.12
N SER A 172 12.56 13.40 -10.34
CA SER A 172 12.54 12.22 -11.22
C SER A 172 13.28 11.02 -10.62
N CYS A 173 12.80 9.80 -10.86
CA CYS A 173 13.43 8.53 -10.45
C CYS A 173 14.11 7.84 -11.65
N GLN A 174 15.16 8.50 -12.16
CA GLN A 174 15.87 8.04 -13.36
C GLN A 174 17.24 7.44 -13.06
N ASP A 175 17.83 7.72 -11.90
CA ASP A 175 19.09 7.13 -11.50
C ASP A 175 18.95 5.67 -11.06
N ALA A 176 20.08 4.94 -11.11
CA ALA A 176 20.13 3.51 -10.83
C ALA A 176 19.66 3.19 -9.40
N ALA A 177 20.01 4.02 -8.42
CA ALA A 177 19.67 3.82 -7.01
C ALA A 177 18.16 3.93 -6.80
N CYS A 178 17.53 4.96 -7.37
CA CYS A 178 16.09 5.16 -7.28
C CYS A 178 15.32 4.04 -7.98
N GLN A 179 15.72 3.67 -9.20
CA GLN A 179 15.07 2.59 -9.94
C GLN A 179 15.24 1.24 -9.25
N ALA A 180 16.42 0.91 -8.74
CA ALA A 180 16.63 -0.31 -7.97
C ALA A 180 15.70 -0.37 -6.75
N LYS A 181 15.66 0.71 -5.98
CA LYS A 181 14.79 0.82 -4.80
C LYS A 181 13.32 0.63 -5.15
N TRP A 182 12.81 1.31 -6.15
CA TRP A 182 11.40 1.23 -6.54
C TRP A 182 11.01 -0.07 -7.21
N LEU A 183 11.94 -0.74 -7.89
CA LEU A 183 11.67 -2.07 -8.42
C LEU A 183 11.58 -3.09 -7.28
N CYS A 184 12.45 -3.00 -6.27
CA CYS A 184 12.37 -3.89 -5.12
C CYS A 184 11.05 -3.71 -4.35
N THR A 185 10.51 -2.50 -4.19
CA THR A 185 9.24 -2.32 -3.46
C THR A 185 8.02 -3.01 -4.11
N MET A 186 8.15 -3.52 -5.34
CA MET A 186 7.12 -4.32 -6.00
C MET A 186 7.19 -5.81 -5.66
N GLN A 187 8.14 -6.23 -4.83
CA GLN A 187 8.36 -7.60 -4.40
C GLN A 187 8.10 -7.76 -2.90
N TRP A 188 7.91 -9.02 -2.50
CA TRP A 188 7.74 -9.38 -1.10
C TRP A 188 9.10 -9.68 -0.46
N PHE A 189 9.30 -9.15 0.75
CA PHE A 189 10.45 -9.46 1.59
C PHE A 189 10.00 -9.77 3.00
N THR A 190 10.67 -10.72 3.62
CA THR A 190 10.47 -11.07 5.03
C THR A 190 11.25 -10.14 5.93
N THR A 191 12.49 -9.79 5.53
CA THR A 191 13.39 -8.98 6.34
C THR A 191 13.78 -7.67 5.63
N SER A 192 14.22 -6.69 6.43
CA SER A 192 14.79 -5.47 5.86
C SER A 192 16.10 -5.76 5.13
N GLU A 193 16.87 -6.74 5.58
CA GLU A 193 18.13 -7.16 5.00
C GLU A 193 17.94 -7.69 3.57
N ASP A 194 16.94 -8.54 3.34
CA ASP A 194 16.61 -9.06 2.00
C ASP A 194 16.22 -7.94 1.04
N PHE A 195 15.42 -6.99 1.53
CA PHE A 195 15.06 -5.80 0.75
C PHE A 195 16.32 -5.01 0.37
N GLN A 196 17.22 -4.73 1.31
CA GLN A 196 18.46 -3.98 1.03
C GLN A 196 19.40 -4.75 0.09
N ALA A 197 19.45 -6.07 0.18
CA ALA A 197 20.21 -6.92 -0.74
C ALA A 197 19.68 -6.76 -2.18
N CYS A 198 18.36 -6.86 -2.39
CA CYS A 198 17.73 -6.61 -3.68
C CYS A 198 18.12 -5.24 -4.25
N VAL A 199 18.05 -4.19 -3.44
CA VAL A 199 18.38 -2.82 -3.89
C VAL A 199 19.84 -2.74 -4.33
N SER A 200 20.75 -3.27 -3.52
CA SER A 200 22.19 -3.21 -3.79
C SER A 200 22.58 -3.96 -5.06
N GLU A 201 22.02 -5.17 -5.26
CA GLU A 201 22.27 -5.99 -6.45
C GLU A 201 21.77 -5.32 -7.73
N LEU A 202 20.55 -4.79 -7.70
CA LEU A 202 19.95 -4.14 -8.87
C LEU A 202 20.60 -2.80 -9.20
N GLU A 203 21.01 -2.02 -8.19
CA GLU A 203 21.73 -0.76 -8.41
C GLU A 203 23.07 -1.00 -9.10
N ALA A 204 23.82 -2.01 -8.66
CA ALA A 204 25.09 -2.40 -9.28
C ALA A 204 24.89 -2.88 -10.74
N ALA A 205 23.87 -3.70 -10.99
CA ALA A 205 23.54 -4.18 -12.33
C ALA A 205 23.12 -3.04 -13.28
N ARG A 206 22.38 -2.04 -12.80
CA ARG A 206 21.97 -0.88 -13.62
C ARG A 206 23.11 0.11 -13.86
N SER A 207 23.98 0.30 -12.88
CA SER A 207 25.13 1.20 -13.00
C SER A 207 26.15 0.70 -14.02
N THR A 208 26.34 -0.62 -14.10
CA THR A 208 27.23 -1.24 -15.10
C THR A 208 26.69 -1.08 -16.53
N VAL A 209 25.38 -1.21 -16.74
CA VAL A 209 24.74 -0.93 -18.03
C VAL A 209 24.93 0.53 -18.45
N ALA A 210 24.73 1.48 -17.53
CA ALA A 210 24.90 2.91 -17.81
C ALA A 210 26.34 3.31 -18.20
N THR A 211 27.34 2.53 -17.79
CA THR A 211 28.77 2.81 -18.07
C THR A 211 29.25 2.13 -19.37
N SER A 212 28.42 1.29 -19.99
CA SER A 212 28.78 0.48 -21.17
C SER A 212 28.37 1.09 -22.53
N CYS A 213 27.94 2.35 -22.56
CA CYS A 213 27.66 3.13 -23.77
C CYS A 213 28.74 4.18 -24.06
#